data_AF-A0A6C0HX89-F1
#
_entry.id   AF-A0A6C0HX89-F1
#
_cell.length_a   1.000
_cell.length_b   1.000
_cell.length_c   1.000
_cell.angle_alpha   90.00
_cell.angle_beta   90.00
_cell.angle_gamma   90.00
#
_symmetry.space_group_name_H-M   'P 1'
#
loop_
_entity.id
_entity.type
_entity.pdbx_description
1 polymer ?
#
loop_
_entity_poly.entity_id
_entity_poly.type
_entity_poly.pdbx_seq_one_letter_code
_entity_poly.pdbx_strand_id
1 'polypeptide(L)'
;MTTIKFPMRYLPKHLTKNDKNKQLNMIIKSKKLYKKHKYYTRKNISSYKNKKSNHISNARKIYKIENISPNKELALKTGCKLSALKQIVKKGKGAYYSSGSRPNQTPQSWGLARLASSLTSGKAAAIDYDIIKKGCDHKKKAFILANKSRKKYKYGHSKTKKISIAL
;
A
#
# COMPACT_ATOMS: atom_id res chain seq x y z
N MET A 1 -19.31 -24.79 3.81
CA MET A 1 -18.77 -23.67 3.00
C MET A 1 -17.91 -22.78 3.88
N THR A 2 -16.71 -22.40 3.44
CA THR A 2 -15.81 -21.57 4.26
C THR A 2 -16.07 -20.09 3.97
N THR A 3 -16.26 -19.27 5.00
CA THR A 3 -16.50 -17.84 4.82
C THR A 3 -15.19 -17.05 4.95
N ILE A 4 -14.74 -16.45 3.85
CA ILE A 4 -13.53 -15.62 3.83
C ILE A 4 -13.90 -14.14 3.83
N LYS A 5 -13.30 -13.37 4.74
CA LYS A 5 -13.51 -11.92 4.85
C LYS A 5 -12.44 -11.13 4.10
N PHE A 6 -12.85 -10.30 3.14
CA PHE A 6 -11.97 -9.39 2.40
C PHE A 6 -12.23 -7.92 2.75
N PRO A 7 -11.22 -7.03 2.75
CA PRO A 7 -11.47 -5.59 2.82
C PRO A 7 -12.41 -5.14 1.71
N MET A 8 -13.44 -4.36 2.04
CA MET A 8 -14.45 -3.91 1.06
C MET A 8 -13.83 -3.10 -0.09
N ARG A 9 -12.70 -2.42 0.16
CA ARG A 9 -11.92 -1.73 -0.87
C ARG A 9 -11.31 -2.67 -1.93
N TYR A 10 -11.15 -3.95 -1.65
CA TYR A 10 -10.63 -4.93 -2.62
C TYR A 10 -11.74 -5.51 -3.51
N LEU A 11 -12.97 -5.50 -3.00
CA LEU A 11 -14.19 -5.93 -3.69
C LEU A 11 -15.28 -4.85 -3.52
N PRO A 12 -15.14 -3.68 -4.17
CA PRO A 12 -16.08 -2.58 -4.02
C PRO A 12 -17.50 -2.95 -4.44
N LYS A 13 -18.51 -2.35 -3.79
CA LYS A 13 -19.94 -2.63 -4.07
C LYS A 13 -20.40 -2.24 -5.48
N HIS A 14 -19.74 -1.28 -6.11
CA HIS A 14 -20.09 -0.75 -7.43
C HIS A 14 -19.51 -1.57 -8.59
N LEU A 15 -18.77 -2.65 -8.34
CA LEU A 15 -18.38 -3.57 -9.41
C LEU A 15 -19.60 -4.37 -9.87
N THR A 16 -19.67 -4.68 -11.17
CA THR A 16 -20.67 -5.66 -11.64
C THR A 16 -20.42 -7.02 -11.00
N LYS A 17 -21.45 -7.87 -10.94
CA LYS A 17 -21.35 -9.22 -10.36
C LYS A 17 -20.20 -10.02 -11.01
N ASN A 18 -20.11 -9.97 -12.34
CA ASN A 18 -19.08 -10.68 -13.10
C ASN A 18 -17.67 -10.16 -12.78
N ASP A 19 -17.49 -8.85 -12.73
CA ASP A 19 -16.19 -8.24 -12.45
C ASP A 19 -15.75 -8.42 -11.00
N LYS A 20 -16.69 -8.42 -10.05
CA LYS A 20 -16.43 -8.76 -8.66
C LYS A 20 -15.91 -10.19 -8.53
N ASN A 21 -16.51 -11.14 -9.26
CA ASN A 21 -16.06 -12.54 -9.29
C ASN A 21 -14.67 -12.67 -9.93
N LYS A 22 -14.41 -11.97 -11.06
CA LYS A 22 -13.07 -11.91 -11.67
C LYS A 22 -12.01 -11.39 -10.68
N GLN A 23 -12.29 -10.29 -9.98
CA GLN A 23 -11.37 -9.71 -8.99
C GLN A 23 -11.09 -10.68 -7.85
N LEU A 24 -12.13 -11.34 -7.32
CA LEU A 24 -12.02 -12.33 -6.25
C LEU A 24 -11.11 -13.49 -6.67
N ASN A 25 -11.37 -14.10 -7.83
CA ASN A 25 -10.60 -15.22 -8.35
C ASN A 25 -9.12 -14.84 -8.56
N MET A 26 -8.89 -13.64 -9.09
CA MET A 26 -7.54 -13.10 -9.25
C MET A 26 -6.81 -12.86 -7.92
N ILE A 27 -7.51 -12.38 -6.88
CA ILE A 27 -6.94 -12.22 -5.53
C ILE A 27 -6.58 -13.59 -4.94
N ILE A 28 -7.49 -14.57 -5.00
CA ILE A 28 -7.27 -15.92 -4.46
C ILE A 28 -6.09 -16.59 -5.17
N LYS A 29 -6.05 -16.53 -6.49
CA LYS A 29 -4.93 -17.03 -7.31
C LYS A 29 -3.60 -16.39 -6.90
N SER A 30 -3.57 -15.06 -6.75
CA SER A 30 -2.37 -14.32 -6.35
C SER A 30 -1.85 -14.80 -4.98
N LYS A 31 -2.73 -14.95 -3.98
CA LYS A 31 -2.37 -15.46 -2.66
C LYS A 31 -1.82 -16.89 -2.69
N LYS A 32 -2.46 -17.78 -3.45
CA LYS A 32 -2.03 -19.19 -3.58
C LYS A 32 -0.64 -19.27 -4.22
N LEU A 33 -0.40 -18.50 -5.28
CA LEU A 33 0.89 -18.48 -5.98
C LEU A 33 1.98 -17.83 -5.13
N TYR A 34 1.67 -16.79 -4.37
CA TYR A 34 2.65 -16.11 -3.51
C TYR A 34 3.26 -17.04 -2.47
N LYS A 35 2.46 -17.95 -1.88
CA LYS A 35 2.96 -18.99 -0.96
C LYS A 35 3.98 -19.94 -1.62
N LYS A 36 3.88 -20.10 -2.94
CA LYS A 36 4.81 -20.89 -3.78
C LYS A 36 5.90 -20.03 -4.41
N HIS A 37 6.14 -18.82 -3.90
CA HIS A 37 7.13 -17.87 -4.43
C HIS A 37 6.89 -17.45 -5.90
N LYS A 38 5.67 -17.63 -6.42
CA LYS A 38 5.26 -17.22 -7.77
C LYS A 38 4.44 -15.93 -7.69
N TYR A 39 4.81 -14.92 -8.48
CA TYR A 39 4.18 -13.60 -8.44
C TYR A 39 3.17 -13.42 -9.58
N TYR A 40 1.91 -13.18 -9.24
CA TYR A 40 0.82 -13.00 -10.21
C TYR A 40 0.30 -11.56 -10.22
N THR A 41 0.44 -10.90 -11.36
CA THR A 41 -0.13 -9.57 -11.64
C THR A 41 -1.53 -9.71 -12.23
N ARG A 42 -2.46 -8.88 -11.76
CA ARG A 42 -3.89 -8.98 -12.09
C ARG A 42 -4.23 -8.16 -13.33
N LYS A 43 -5.18 -8.66 -14.12
CA LYS A 43 -5.75 -7.95 -15.27
C LYS A 43 -6.66 -6.81 -14.79
N ASN A 44 -6.84 -5.81 -15.65
CA ASN A 44 -7.78 -4.72 -15.40
C ASN A 44 -9.24 -5.21 -15.49
N ILE A 45 -10.09 -4.49 -14.79
CA ILE A 45 -11.52 -4.71 -14.64
C ILE A 45 -12.22 -3.44 -15.11
N SER A 46 -13.10 -3.56 -16.09
CA SER A 46 -13.69 -2.43 -16.81
C SER A 46 -14.69 -1.65 -15.95
N SER A 47 -15.48 -2.32 -15.10
CA SER A 47 -16.46 -1.63 -14.24
C SER A 47 -15.84 -0.82 -13.10
N TYR A 48 -14.51 -0.87 -12.90
CA TYR A 48 -13.85 -0.11 -11.84
C TYR A 48 -13.39 1.27 -12.31
N LYS A 49 -13.93 2.32 -11.66
CA LYS A 49 -13.48 3.70 -11.86
C LYS A 49 -12.16 3.95 -11.13
N ASN A 50 -11.09 4.19 -11.89
CA ASN A 50 -9.76 4.44 -11.34
C ASN A 50 -9.69 5.77 -10.59
N LYS A 51 -9.01 5.78 -9.43
CA LYS A 51 -8.79 7.00 -8.62
C LYS A 51 -7.31 7.19 -8.29
N LYS A 52 -6.82 8.42 -8.49
CA LYS A 52 -5.46 8.83 -8.08
C LYS A 52 -5.30 8.71 -6.55
N SER A 53 -4.09 8.35 -6.10
CA SER A 53 -3.81 8.16 -4.68
C SER A 53 -3.52 9.50 -4.00
N ASN A 54 -4.36 9.92 -3.05
CA ASN A 54 -4.14 11.15 -2.27
C ASN A 54 -2.80 11.14 -1.52
N HIS A 55 -2.28 9.96 -1.14
CA HIS A 55 -0.96 9.86 -0.50
C HIS A 55 0.16 10.37 -1.41
N ILE A 56 0.10 10.07 -2.72
CA ILE A 56 1.09 10.56 -3.68
C ILE A 56 1.02 12.07 -3.77
N SER A 57 -0.19 12.64 -3.96
CA SER A 57 -0.38 14.09 -4.02
C SER A 57 0.12 14.80 -2.75
N ASN A 58 -0.16 14.25 -1.56
CA ASN A 58 0.31 14.81 -0.30
C ASN A 58 1.84 14.76 -0.18
N ALA A 59 2.47 13.65 -0.61
CA ALA A 59 3.93 13.53 -0.56
C ALA A 59 4.61 14.54 -1.49
N ARG A 60 4.06 14.73 -2.70
CA ARG A 60 4.53 15.74 -3.64
C ARG A 60 4.49 17.14 -3.03
N LYS A 61 3.37 17.51 -2.41
CA LYS A 61 3.21 18.80 -1.73
C LYS A 61 4.16 18.97 -0.54
N ILE A 62 4.33 17.93 0.28
CA ILE A 62 5.14 17.99 1.51
C ILE A 62 6.64 18.12 1.22
N TYR A 63 7.12 17.40 0.21
CA TYR A 63 8.55 17.33 -0.13
C TYR A 63 8.94 18.21 -1.32
N LYS A 64 7.95 18.82 -1.99
CA LYS A 64 8.11 19.68 -3.18
C LYS A 64 8.87 18.97 -4.31
N ILE A 65 8.46 17.73 -4.62
CA ILE A 65 9.01 16.93 -5.72
C ILE A 65 7.88 16.18 -6.43
N GLU A 66 8.03 15.88 -7.72
CA GLU A 66 7.00 15.17 -8.47
C GLU A 66 7.12 13.65 -8.37
N ASN A 67 8.35 13.14 -8.40
CA ASN A 67 8.62 11.72 -8.43
C ASN A 67 8.76 11.15 -7.01
N ILE A 68 7.76 10.38 -6.56
CA ILE A 68 7.74 9.74 -5.23
C ILE A 68 8.29 8.29 -5.29
N SER A 69 9.11 7.97 -6.27
CA SER A 69 9.84 6.69 -6.31
C SER A 69 11.17 6.79 -5.53
N PRO A 70 11.71 5.68 -5.01
CA PRO A 70 13.02 5.68 -4.35
C PRO A 70 14.12 6.16 -5.31
N ASN A 71 14.59 7.39 -5.11
CA ASN A 71 15.68 8.00 -5.85
C ASN A 71 16.53 8.88 -4.89
N LYS A 72 17.64 9.42 -5.39
CA LYS A 72 18.56 10.26 -4.59
C LYS A 72 17.86 11.53 -4.05
N GLU A 73 17.05 12.17 -4.88
CA GLU A 73 16.33 13.40 -4.52
C GLU A 73 15.35 13.18 -3.36
N LEU A 74 14.48 12.17 -3.45
CA LEU A 74 13.53 11.81 -2.41
C LEU A 74 14.26 11.41 -1.12
N ALA A 75 15.36 10.67 -1.21
CA ALA A 75 16.19 10.32 -0.07
C ALA A 75 16.69 11.58 0.67
N LEU A 76 17.23 12.54 -0.06
CA LEU A 76 17.69 13.83 0.47
C LEU A 76 16.55 14.62 1.13
N LYS A 77 15.42 14.81 0.43
CA LYS A 77 14.28 15.60 0.92
C LYS A 77 13.61 14.98 2.14
N THR A 78 13.57 13.66 2.22
CA THR A 78 12.95 12.92 3.33
C THR A 78 13.90 12.77 4.52
N GLY A 79 15.21 12.80 4.28
CA GLY A 79 16.22 12.39 5.25
C GLY A 79 16.36 10.88 5.39
N CYS A 80 15.83 10.10 4.45
CA CYS A 80 15.84 8.64 4.51
C CYS A 80 16.88 8.04 3.57
N LYS A 81 17.58 7.01 4.04
CA LYS A 81 18.45 6.17 3.21
C LYS A 81 17.64 5.56 2.06
N LEU A 82 18.25 5.49 0.89
CA LEU A 82 17.62 4.91 -0.30
C LEU A 82 17.19 3.44 -0.08
N SER A 83 17.96 2.69 0.70
CA SER A 83 17.63 1.31 1.10
C SER A 83 16.32 1.23 1.89
N ALA A 84 16.08 2.16 2.83
CA ALA A 84 14.84 2.22 3.62
C ALA A 84 13.63 2.52 2.72
N LEU A 85 13.76 3.47 1.79
CA LEU A 85 12.71 3.79 0.82
C LEU A 85 12.38 2.57 -0.06
N LYS A 86 13.40 1.89 -0.59
CA LYS A 86 13.26 0.66 -1.37
C LYS A 86 12.59 -0.46 -0.56
N GLN A 87 12.94 -0.61 0.72
CA GLN A 87 12.36 -1.61 1.61
C GLN A 87 10.85 -1.39 1.84
N ILE A 88 10.42 -0.15 2.04
CA ILE A 88 8.99 0.20 2.17
C ILE A 88 8.23 -0.15 0.89
N VAL A 89 8.79 0.20 -0.28
CA VAL A 89 8.19 -0.17 -1.58
C VAL A 89 8.11 -1.69 -1.75
N LYS A 90 9.17 -2.43 -1.39
CA LYS A 90 9.21 -3.90 -1.44
C LYS A 90 8.11 -4.50 -0.56
N LYS A 91 7.93 -4.00 0.67
CA LYS A 91 6.86 -4.44 1.59
C LYS A 91 5.46 -4.15 1.03
N GLY A 92 5.28 -3.01 0.36
CA GLY A 92 4.05 -2.70 -0.36
C GLY A 92 3.79 -3.64 -1.53
N LYS A 93 4.79 -3.91 -2.38
CA LYS A 93 4.69 -4.91 -3.46
C LYS A 93 4.35 -6.30 -2.90
N GLY A 94 4.96 -6.71 -1.79
CA GLY A 94 4.65 -7.97 -1.12
C GLY A 94 3.16 -8.05 -0.72
N ALA A 95 2.64 -7.00 -0.08
CA ALA A 95 1.23 -6.95 0.32
C ALA A 95 0.24 -7.04 -0.85
N TYR A 96 0.62 -6.51 -2.03
CA TYR A 96 -0.19 -6.64 -3.25
C TYR A 96 -0.44 -8.12 -3.59
N TYR A 97 0.60 -8.95 -3.53
CA TYR A 97 0.54 -10.38 -3.85
C TYR A 97 0.00 -11.24 -2.70
N SER A 98 0.44 -10.98 -1.47
CA SER A 98 0.16 -11.82 -0.30
C SER A 98 -1.23 -11.60 0.29
N SER A 99 -1.78 -10.39 0.14
CA SER A 99 -3.02 -9.98 0.81
C SER A 99 -4.09 -9.52 -0.18
N GLY A 100 -3.68 -8.81 -1.24
CA GLY A 100 -4.56 -8.26 -2.27
C GLY A 100 -4.48 -6.73 -2.36
N SER A 101 -5.24 -6.17 -3.29
CA SER A 101 -5.27 -4.73 -3.55
C SER A 101 -6.65 -4.29 -4.01
N ARG A 102 -6.83 -2.96 -4.15
CA ARG A 102 -7.93 -2.40 -4.95
C ARG A 102 -7.83 -2.93 -6.40
N PRO A 103 -8.95 -2.99 -7.14
CA PRO A 103 -8.91 -3.31 -8.57
C PRO A 103 -7.97 -2.37 -9.34
N ASN A 104 -7.48 -2.85 -10.49
CA ASN A 104 -6.66 -2.09 -11.45
C ASN A 104 -5.39 -1.46 -10.84
N GLN A 105 -4.83 -2.08 -9.80
CA GLN A 105 -3.56 -1.68 -9.22
C GLN A 105 -2.42 -2.55 -9.75
N THR A 106 -1.23 -1.97 -9.82
CA THR A 106 0.02 -2.70 -10.05
C THR A 106 0.76 -2.87 -8.72
N PRO A 107 1.66 -3.87 -8.60
CA PRO A 107 2.55 -3.98 -7.45
C PRO A 107 3.33 -2.68 -7.20
N GLN A 108 3.79 -2.04 -8.27
CA GLN A 108 4.53 -0.78 -8.26
C GLN A 108 3.66 0.35 -7.69
N SER A 109 2.46 0.59 -8.24
CA SER A 109 1.58 1.67 -7.77
C SER A 109 1.18 1.47 -6.31
N TRP A 110 0.96 0.21 -5.89
CA TRP A 110 0.65 -0.14 -4.52
C TRP A 110 1.82 0.11 -3.57
N GLY A 111 3.05 -0.23 -4.00
CA GLY A 111 4.28 0.04 -3.28
C GLY A 111 4.57 1.53 -3.13
N LEU A 112 4.41 2.32 -4.19
CA LEU A 112 4.61 3.78 -4.16
C LEU A 112 3.55 4.48 -3.31
N ALA A 113 2.30 4.05 -3.38
CA ALA A 113 1.25 4.59 -2.50
C ALA A 113 1.54 4.29 -1.02
N ARG A 114 2.11 3.11 -0.71
CA ARG A 114 2.58 2.79 0.64
C ARG A 114 3.74 3.70 1.05
N LEU A 115 4.76 3.85 0.20
CA LEU A 115 5.90 4.73 0.46
C LEU A 115 5.44 6.16 0.78
N ALA A 116 4.59 6.73 -0.07
CA ALA A 116 4.06 8.06 0.14
C ALA A 116 3.25 8.18 1.45
N SER A 117 2.43 7.18 1.77
CA SER A 117 1.70 7.12 3.05
C SER A 117 2.67 7.04 4.24
N SER A 118 3.77 6.29 4.12
CA SER A 118 4.79 6.14 5.16
C SER A 118 5.59 7.42 5.39
N LEU A 119 5.79 8.23 4.35
CA LEU A 119 6.51 9.50 4.44
C LEU A 119 5.63 10.70 4.84
N THR A 120 4.30 10.56 4.89
CA THR A 120 3.36 11.69 5.05
C THR A 120 2.44 11.58 6.27
N SER A 121 2.91 10.92 7.35
CA SER A 121 2.12 10.64 8.56
C SER A 121 0.86 9.80 8.30
N GLY A 122 0.80 9.09 7.17
CA GLY A 122 -0.26 8.13 6.90
C GLY A 122 -0.14 6.89 7.79
N LYS A 123 -1.17 6.06 7.81
CA LYS A 123 -1.20 4.83 8.62
C LYS A 123 -0.05 3.85 8.29
N ALA A 124 0.45 3.87 7.04
CA ALA A 124 1.60 3.05 6.68
C ALA A 124 2.88 3.46 7.43
N ALA A 125 3.01 4.72 7.84
CA ALA A 125 4.16 5.20 8.61
C ALA A 125 4.23 4.52 9.99
N ALA A 126 3.08 4.26 10.60
CA ALA A 126 3.00 3.50 11.85
C ALA A 126 3.37 2.02 11.68
N ILE A 127 3.04 1.42 10.52
CA ILE A 127 3.34 0.00 10.20
C ILE A 127 4.82 -0.16 9.78
N ASP A 128 5.39 0.85 9.14
CA ASP A 128 6.77 0.86 8.65
C ASP A 128 7.70 1.66 9.57
N TYR A 129 7.24 1.94 10.78
CA TYR A 129 7.93 2.81 11.73
C TYR A 129 9.36 2.35 12.00
N ASP A 130 9.61 1.05 12.17
CA ASP A 130 10.95 0.54 12.44
C ASP A 130 11.90 0.70 11.25
N ILE A 131 11.37 0.63 10.01
CA ILE A 131 12.15 0.91 8.80
C ILE A 131 12.54 2.39 8.77
N ILE A 132 11.60 3.28 9.11
CA ILE A 132 11.85 4.73 9.16
C ILE A 132 12.80 5.07 10.30
N LYS A 133 12.64 4.48 11.48
CA LYS A 133 13.47 4.71 12.66
C LYS A 133 14.92 4.30 12.43
N LYS A 134 15.17 3.17 11.78
CA LYS A 134 16.53 2.70 11.46
C LYS A 134 17.11 3.39 10.22
N GLY A 135 16.25 3.79 9.30
CA GLY A 135 16.62 4.18 7.94
C GLY A 135 16.62 5.67 7.66
N CYS A 136 16.08 6.51 8.55
CA CYS A 136 15.97 7.95 8.34
C CYS A 136 16.60 8.76 9.47
N ASP A 137 17.00 9.98 9.15
CA ASP A 137 17.45 11.00 10.09
C ASP A 137 16.28 11.43 10.98
N HIS A 138 16.49 11.39 12.30
CA HIS A 138 15.46 11.66 13.30
C HIS A 138 15.10 13.15 13.41
N LYS A 139 15.95 14.05 12.89
CA LYS A 139 15.66 15.49 12.83
C LYS A 139 14.85 15.87 11.58
N LYS A 140 14.74 14.96 10.60
CA LYS A 140 14.07 15.24 9.32
C LYS A 140 12.57 14.92 9.34
N LYS A 141 11.86 15.56 8.41
CA LYS A 141 10.40 15.59 8.34
C LYS A 141 9.75 14.20 8.29
N ALA A 142 10.34 13.25 7.57
CA ALA A 142 9.77 11.90 7.45
C ALA A 142 9.69 11.19 8.81
N PHE A 143 10.73 11.28 9.64
CA PHE A 143 10.75 10.66 10.97
C PHE A 143 9.77 11.36 11.93
N ILE A 144 9.75 12.69 11.93
CA ILE A 144 8.79 13.48 12.74
C ILE A 144 7.34 13.09 12.40
N LEU A 145 7.02 12.98 11.11
CA LEU A 145 5.69 12.54 10.66
C LEU A 145 5.40 11.09 11.01
N ALA A 146 6.41 10.21 10.99
CA ALA A 146 6.26 8.83 11.44
C ALA A 146 5.95 8.73 12.94
N ASN A 147 6.58 9.56 13.79
CA ASN A 147 6.25 9.65 15.22
C ASN A 147 4.80 10.08 15.45
N LYS A 148 4.33 11.11 14.73
CA LYS A 148 2.93 11.55 14.78
C LYS A 148 1.97 10.42 14.39
N SER A 149 2.29 9.69 13.32
CA SER A 149 1.52 8.53 12.88
C SER A 149 1.53 7.39 13.90
N ARG A 150 2.69 7.09 14.52
CA ARG A 150 2.84 6.06 15.56
C ARG A 150 2.00 6.39 16.79
N LYS A 151 2.01 7.66 17.24
CA LYS A 151 1.15 8.12 18.34
C LYS A 151 -0.34 7.96 18.00
N LYS A 152 -0.75 8.33 16.79
CA LYS A 152 -2.15 8.28 16.35
C LYS A 152 -2.67 6.87 16.08
N TYR A 153 -1.87 6.02 15.43
CA TYR A 153 -2.32 4.72 14.91
C TYR A 153 -1.70 3.52 15.63
N LYS A 154 -0.87 3.74 16.65
CA LYS A 154 -0.10 2.69 17.35
C LYS A 154 0.67 1.83 16.33
N TYR A 155 0.33 0.56 16.20
CA TYR A 155 0.94 -0.37 15.24
C TYR A 155 0.29 -0.37 13.84
N GLY A 156 -0.63 0.57 13.58
CA GLY A 156 -1.32 0.68 12.29
C GLY A 156 -2.44 -0.35 12.08
N HIS A 157 -2.81 -1.11 13.12
CA HIS A 157 -3.96 -2.00 13.11
C HIS A 157 -5.24 -1.21 13.36
N SER A 158 -6.15 -1.23 12.39
CA SER A 158 -7.49 -0.66 12.55
C SER A 158 -8.52 -1.54 11.88
N LYS A 159 -9.71 -1.65 12.48
CA LYS A 159 -10.85 -2.31 11.84
C LYS A 159 -11.12 -1.61 10.49
N THR A 160 -11.16 -2.40 9.42
CA THR A 160 -11.56 -1.95 8.09
C THR A 160 -12.86 -2.67 7.77
N LYS A 161 -13.82 -2.00 7.12
CA LYS A 161 -15.05 -2.64 6.64
C LYS A 161 -14.69 -3.82 5.73
N LYS A 162 -15.20 -5.01 6.08
CA LYS A 162 -14.98 -6.25 5.34
C LYS A 162 -16.26 -6.70 4.67
N ILE A 163 -16.13 -7.46 3.61
CA ILE A 163 -17.19 -8.24 2.97
C ILE A 163 -16.89 -9.72 3.20
N SER A 164 -17.91 -10.48 3.61
CA SER A 164 -17.84 -11.94 3.71
C SER A 164 -18.18 -12.54 2.35
N ILE A 165 -17.37 -13.50 1.91
CA ILE A 165 -17.59 -14.27 0.70
C ILE A 165 -17.63 -15.73 1.10
N ALA A 166 -18.69 -16.44 0.71
CA ALA A 166 -18.74 -17.89 0.79
C ALA A 166 -17.93 -18.46 -0.38
N LEU A 167 -16.98 -19.33 -0.06
CA LEU A 167 -16.22 -20.13 -1.01
C LEU A 167 -16.54 -21.62 -0.81
#